data_AF-A0A1I2IP29-F1
#
_entry.id   AF-A0A1I2IP29-F1
#
_cell.length_a   1.000
_cell.length_b   1.000
_cell.length_c   1.000
_cell.angle_alpha   90.00
_cell.angle_beta   90.00
_cell.angle_gamma   90.00
#
_symmetry.space_group_name_H-M   'P 1'
#
loop_
_entity.id
_entity.type
_entity.pdbx_description
1 polymer ?
#
loop_
_entity_poly.entity_id
_entity_poly.type
_entity_poly.pdbx_seq_one_letter_code
_entity_poly.pdbx_strand_id
1 'polypeptide(L)'
;MSTPVDHHQHTEVTVDTATMVAITGMDAHVDLVVDTDVDEPVHPRILWSRPDTGLWAANYGGYYGGTVDRQGAHYFVSDTFGQYVGDFRSLEEAQLRLAERLHVLLPDVRRDGA
;
A
#
# COMPACT_ATOMS: atom_id res chain seq x y z
N MET A 1 39.94 53.78 2.51
CA MET A 1 39.09 53.41 3.66
C MET A 1 38.45 52.08 3.30
N SER A 2 39.05 50.99 3.76
CA SER A 2 38.67 49.61 3.41
C SER A 2 37.92 49.00 4.58
N THR A 3 36.67 48.59 4.39
CA THR A 3 35.90 47.82 5.37
C THR A 3 36.10 46.32 5.09
N PRO A 4 36.61 45.52 6.03
CA PRO A 4 36.65 44.08 5.86
C PRO A 4 35.23 43.49 5.97
N VAL A 5 34.92 42.61 5.02
CA VAL A 5 33.70 41.80 4.94
C VAL A 5 33.74 40.78 6.08
N ASP A 6 32.78 40.86 6.99
CA ASP A 6 32.65 39.92 8.10
C ASP A 6 32.33 38.53 7.55
N HIS A 7 33.13 37.55 7.99
CA HIS A 7 33.12 36.19 7.49
C HIS A 7 31.81 35.49 7.83
N HIS A 8 31.17 34.96 6.80
CA HIS A 8 30.03 34.06 6.86
C HIS A 8 30.32 32.92 7.86
N GLN A 9 29.70 32.96 9.05
CA GLN A 9 29.67 31.83 9.96
C GLN A 9 28.83 30.72 9.32
N HIS A 10 29.50 29.83 8.59
CA HIS A 10 28.94 28.59 8.12
C HIS A 10 28.88 27.65 9.33
N THR A 11 27.76 27.68 10.06
CA THR A 11 27.48 26.69 11.11
C THR A 11 27.24 25.35 10.41
N GLU A 12 28.27 24.53 10.38
CA GLU A 12 28.20 23.14 9.94
C GLU A 12 27.23 22.40 10.88
N VAL A 13 26.01 22.12 10.42
CA VAL A 13 25.03 21.32 11.14
C VAL A 13 25.32 19.86 10.81
N THR A 14 26.10 19.20 11.66
CA THR A 14 26.27 17.75 11.62
C THR A 14 24.94 17.12 12.04
N VAL A 15 24.17 16.62 11.08
CA VAL A 15 22.94 15.86 11.37
C VAL A 15 23.35 14.47 11.83
N ASP A 16 23.39 14.29 13.15
CA ASP A 16 23.49 12.99 13.79
C ASP A 16 22.29 12.13 13.33
N THR A 17 22.54 11.15 12.45
CA THR A 17 21.54 10.15 12.05
C THR A 17 21.47 9.08 13.15
N ALA A 18 21.00 9.50 14.32
CA ALA A 18 20.69 8.61 15.42
C ALA A 18 19.18 8.33 15.39
N THR A 19 18.83 7.28 14.64
CA THR A 19 17.67 6.39 14.83
C THR A 19 16.38 7.03 15.37
N MET A 20 15.51 7.48 14.47
CA MET A 20 14.08 7.64 14.77
C MET A 20 13.32 6.42 14.24
N VAL A 21 13.12 5.42 15.10
CA VAL A 21 12.10 4.38 14.88
C VAL A 21 10.80 4.93 15.48
N ALA A 22 10.03 5.65 14.67
CA ALA A 22 8.66 6.02 15.02
C ALA A 22 7.75 4.83 14.71
N ILE A 23 7.49 3.99 15.72
CA ILE A 23 6.48 2.93 15.65
C ILE A 23 5.13 3.61 15.86
N THR A 24 4.49 4.07 14.79
CA THR A 24 3.15 4.66 14.88
C THR A 24 2.12 3.56 15.17
N GLY A 25 1.54 3.65 16.37
CA GLY A 25 0.10 3.54 16.65
C GLY A 25 -0.63 2.31 16.11
N MET A 26 -0.93 1.39 17.04
CA MET A 26 -1.83 0.25 16.88
C MET A 26 -3.21 0.64 16.33
N ASP A 27 -3.51 0.22 15.11
CA ASP A 27 -4.86 -0.23 14.68
C ASP A 27 -4.72 -1.07 13.39
N ALA A 28 -3.71 -1.93 13.38
CA ALA A 28 -3.43 -2.83 12.28
C ALA A 28 -4.00 -4.19 12.63
N HIS A 29 -5.24 -4.47 12.19
CA HIS A 29 -5.66 -5.85 12.02
C HIS A 29 -4.85 -6.42 10.85
N VAL A 30 -3.60 -6.80 11.11
CA VAL A 30 -2.79 -7.61 10.20
C VAL A 30 -3.23 -9.03 10.48
N ASP A 31 -4.24 -9.48 9.74
CA ASP A 31 -4.51 -10.91 9.64
C ASP A 31 -3.37 -11.52 8.80
N LEU A 32 -2.36 -12.02 9.52
CA LEU A 32 -1.25 -12.73 8.91
C LEU A 32 -1.74 -14.14 8.57
N VAL A 33 -2.41 -14.30 7.44
CA VAL A 33 -2.67 -15.63 6.88
C VAL A 33 -1.34 -16.19 6.39
N VAL A 34 -0.80 -17.14 7.16
CA VAL A 34 0.28 -18.03 6.73
C VAL A 34 -0.40 -19.17 5.98
N ASP A 35 -0.35 -19.11 4.66
CA ASP A 35 -0.72 -20.24 3.81
C ASP A 35 0.52 -21.11 3.61
N THR A 36 0.62 -22.16 4.41
CA THR A 36 1.56 -23.27 4.21
C THR A 36 0.77 -24.47 3.72
N ASP A 37 0.55 -24.57 2.41
CA ASP A 37 0.28 -25.85 1.76
C ASP A 37 0.91 -25.88 0.36
N VAL A 38 1.52 -27.01 0.04
CA VAL A 38 2.44 -27.23 -1.08
C VAL A 38 1.68 -27.99 -2.16
N ASP A 39 0.97 -27.31 -3.06
CA ASP A 39 0.71 -27.70 -4.48
C ASP A 39 -0.28 -26.76 -5.22
N GLU A 40 -0.83 -25.71 -4.61
CA GLU A 40 -1.72 -24.78 -5.33
C GLU A 40 -0.94 -23.74 -6.16
N PRO A 41 -1.47 -23.30 -7.33
CA PRO A 41 -0.85 -22.23 -8.09
C PRO A 41 -0.72 -21.02 -7.17
N VAL A 42 0.52 -20.62 -6.86
CA VAL A 42 0.82 -19.50 -5.95
C VAL A 42 0.05 -18.28 -6.41
N HIS A 43 -1.05 -17.95 -5.72
CA HIS A 43 -1.77 -16.73 -5.96
C HIS A 43 -0.91 -15.61 -5.34
N PRO A 44 -0.55 -14.57 -6.10
CA PRO A 44 0.20 -13.44 -5.57
C PRO A 44 -0.53 -12.90 -4.34
N ARG A 45 0.19 -12.82 -3.22
CA ARG A 45 -0.36 -12.29 -1.98
C ARG A 45 -0.77 -10.83 -2.21
N ILE A 46 -1.99 -10.48 -1.80
CA ILE A 46 -2.41 -9.07 -1.75
C ILE A 46 -1.98 -8.50 -0.40
N LEU A 47 -1.20 -7.43 -0.45
CA LEU A 47 -0.89 -6.60 0.70
C LEU A 47 -1.76 -5.35 0.64
N TRP A 48 -2.49 -5.08 1.71
CA TRP A 48 -3.34 -3.90 1.82
C TRP A 48 -2.62 -2.80 2.58
N SER A 49 -2.67 -1.60 2.04
CA SER A 49 -2.24 -0.37 2.71
C SER A 49 -3.43 0.57 2.86
N ARG A 50 -3.38 1.45 3.86
CA ARG A 50 -4.41 2.45 4.11
C ARG A 50 -3.81 3.85 3.99
N PRO A 51 -3.69 4.40 2.77
CA PRO A 51 -3.08 5.71 2.56
C PRO A 51 -3.89 6.86 3.18
N ASP A 52 -5.22 6.71 3.33
CA ASP A 52 -6.08 7.71 3.96
C ASP A 52 -7.26 7.06 4.71
N THR A 53 -8.00 7.87 5.47
CA THR A 53 -9.22 7.45 6.14
C THR A 53 -10.29 7.08 5.12
N GLY A 54 -10.59 5.79 5.02
CA GLY A 54 -11.61 5.29 4.10
C GLY A 54 -11.04 4.91 2.74
N LEU A 55 -9.73 5.02 2.52
CA LEU A 55 -9.08 4.58 1.30
C LEU A 55 -8.11 3.45 1.61
N TRP A 56 -8.25 2.33 0.89
CA TRP A 56 -7.33 1.20 0.91
C TRP A 56 -6.75 1.00 -0.48
N ALA A 57 -5.45 0.71 -0.57
CA ALA A 57 -4.77 0.39 -1.80
C ALA A 57 -4.19 -1.02 -1.74
N ALA A 58 -4.45 -1.81 -2.78
CA ALA A 58 -3.92 -3.15 -2.94
C ALA A 58 -2.54 -3.11 -3.59
N ASN A 59 -1.61 -3.90 -3.04
CA ASN A 59 -0.40 -4.32 -3.72
C ASN A 59 -0.53 -5.81 -4.03
N TYR A 60 -0.41 -6.19 -5.29
CA TYR A 60 -0.55 -7.56 -5.78
C TYR A 60 0.77 -8.04 -6.37
N GLY A 61 1.50 -8.86 -5.63
CA GLY A 61 2.81 -9.37 -6.08
C GLY A 61 3.82 -8.27 -6.41
N GLY A 62 3.80 -7.15 -5.68
CA GLY A 62 4.65 -5.98 -5.94
C GLY A 62 4.03 -4.93 -6.87
N TYR A 63 2.96 -5.26 -7.58
CA TYR A 63 2.27 -4.34 -8.49
C TYR A 63 1.12 -3.61 -7.81
N TYR A 64 0.80 -2.41 -8.29
CA TYR A 64 -0.41 -1.71 -7.86
C TYR A 64 -1.65 -2.50 -8.29
N GLY A 65 -2.48 -2.90 -7.33
CA GLY A 65 -3.68 -3.71 -7.56
C GLY A 65 -4.99 -2.91 -7.65
N GLY A 66 -4.96 -1.61 -7.40
CA GLY A 66 -6.17 -0.78 -7.35
C GLY A 66 -6.55 -0.37 -5.94
N THR A 67 -7.76 0.14 -5.79
CA THR A 67 -8.24 0.79 -4.56
C THR A 67 -9.63 0.37 -4.16
N VAL A 68 -9.88 0.42 -2.85
CA VAL A 68 -11.21 0.43 -2.25
C VAL A 68 -11.38 1.76 -1.54
N ASP A 69 -12.41 2.52 -1.91
CA ASP A 69 -12.72 3.83 -1.34
C ASP A 69 -14.09 3.79 -0.64
N ARG A 70 -14.16 4.22 0.61
CA ARG A 70 -15.40 4.26 1.39
C ARG A 70 -16.06 5.61 1.26
N GLN A 71 -17.26 5.61 0.68
CA GLN A 71 -18.12 6.79 0.64
C GLN A 71 -19.44 6.47 1.34
N GLY A 72 -19.64 7.11 2.49
CA GLY A 72 -20.78 6.84 3.37
C GLY A 72 -20.81 5.38 3.86
N ALA A 73 -21.83 4.64 3.43
CA ALA A 73 -22.09 3.26 3.81
C ALA A 73 -21.69 2.23 2.73
N HIS A 74 -20.96 2.66 1.70
CA HIS A 74 -20.53 1.83 0.59
C HIS A 74 -19.02 1.89 0.39
N TYR A 75 -18.48 0.84 -0.20
CA TYR A 75 -17.09 0.67 -0.58
C TYR A 75 -17.01 0.52 -2.10
N PHE A 76 -16.40 1.50 -2.77
CA PHE A 76 -16.25 1.58 -4.21
C PHE A 76 -14.90 1.00 -4.60
N VAL A 77 -14.90 0.09 -5.57
CA VAL A 77 -13.71 -0.66 -5.97
C VAL A 77 -13.28 -0.23 -7.36
N SER A 78 -12.00 0.07 -7.51
CA SER A 78 -11.34 0.34 -8.79
C SER A 78 -10.15 -0.59 -8.96
N ASP A 79 -9.98 -1.16 -10.16
CA ASP A 79 -8.86 -2.05 -10.47
C ASP A 79 -7.54 -1.30 -10.74
N THR A 80 -6.49 -2.03 -11.09
CA THR A 80 -5.15 -1.48 -11.39
C THR A 80 -5.17 -0.40 -12.49
N PHE A 81 -6.15 -0.45 -13.40
CA PHE A 81 -6.33 0.50 -14.49
C PHE A 81 -7.32 1.62 -14.15
N GLY A 82 -7.76 1.70 -12.90
CA GLY A 82 -8.79 2.64 -12.45
C GLY A 82 -10.19 2.30 -12.97
N GLN A 83 -10.42 1.09 -13.49
CA GLN A 83 -11.75 0.70 -13.95
C GLN A 83 -12.63 0.32 -12.78
N TYR A 84 -13.88 0.76 -12.82
CA TYR A 84 -14.87 0.44 -11.80
C TYR A 84 -15.18 -1.06 -11.79
N VAL A 85 -15.03 -1.69 -10.61
CA VAL A 85 -15.33 -3.11 -10.40
C VAL A 85 -16.72 -3.28 -9.78
N GLY A 86 -17.11 -2.37 -8.89
CA GLY A 86 -18.40 -2.42 -8.20
C GLY A 86 -18.41 -1.60 -6.90
N ASP A 87 -19.58 -1.55 -6.27
CA ASP A 87 -19.76 -1.01 -4.93
C ASP A 87 -20.37 -2.06 -4.01
N PHE A 88 -19.86 -2.12 -2.79
CA PHE A 88 -20.19 -3.16 -1.83
C PHE A 88 -20.51 -2.57 -0.47
N ARG A 89 -21.25 -3.33 0.34
CA ARG A 89 -21.67 -2.88 1.68
C ARG A 89 -20.62 -3.14 2.75
N SER A 90 -19.68 -4.04 2.49
CA SER A 90 -18.59 -4.38 3.41
C SER A 90 -17.23 -4.18 2.75
N LEU A 91 -16.24 -3.85 3.58
CA LEU A 91 -14.85 -3.75 3.14
C LEU A 91 -14.33 -5.11 2.67
N GLU A 92 -14.65 -6.18 3.40
CA GLU A 92 -14.22 -7.54 3.09
C GLU A 92 -14.70 -7.99 1.71
N GLU A 93 -15.98 -7.76 1.39
CA GLU A 93 -16.54 -8.10 0.08
C GLU A 93 -15.86 -7.27 -1.03
N ALA A 94 -15.66 -5.97 -0.81
CA ALA A 94 -14.96 -5.11 -1.75
C ALA A 94 -13.53 -5.58 -2.03
N GLN A 95 -12.79 -5.96 -0.99
CA GLN A 95 -11.42 -6.48 -1.11
C GLN A 95 -11.39 -7.83 -1.83
N LEU A 96 -12.31 -8.75 -1.50
CA LEU A 96 -12.44 -10.04 -2.17
C LEU A 96 -12.72 -9.87 -3.67
N ARG A 97 -13.64 -8.98 -4.02
CA ARG A 97 -14.00 -8.70 -5.41
C ARG A 97 -12.86 -8.08 -6.20
N LEU A 98 -12.08 -7.20 -5.57
CA LEU A 98 -10.84 -6.71 -6.19
C LEU A 98 -9.84 -7.84 -6.39
N ALA A 99 -9.67 -8.73 -5.40
CA ALA A 99 -8.78 -9.87 -5.53
C ALA A 99 -9.17 -10.76 -6.72
N GLU A 100 -10.43 -11.19 -6.80
CA GLU A 100 -10.96 -11.99 -7.92
C GLU A 100 -10.67 -11.31 -9.27
N ARG A 101 -10.91 -10.00 -9.35
CA ARG A 101 -10.67 -9.20 -10.57
C ARG A 101 -9.20 -9.20 -10.97
N LEU A 102 -8.28 -9.06 -10.02
CA LEU A 102 -6.84 -9.02 -10.29
C LEU A 102 -6.30 -10.35 -10.80
N HIS A 103 -6.83 -11.48 -10.32
CA HIS A 103 -6.46 -12.80 -10.83
C HIS A 103 -6.77 -12.98 -12.32
N VAL A 104 -7.81 -12.30 -12.82
CA VAL A 104 -8.19 -12.33 -14.24
C VAL A 104 -7.36 -11.35 -15.06
N LEU A 105 -7.08 -10.16 -14.52
CA LEU A 105 -6.39 -9.09 -15.25
C LEU A 105 -4.88 -9.26 -15.32
N LEU A 106 -4.27 -9.83 -14.29
CA LEU A 106 -2.81 -9.94 -14.14
C LEU A 106 -2.37 -11.41 -14.04
N PRO A 107 -2.62 -12.23 -15.07
CA PRO A 107 -2.30 -13.65 -15.02
C PRO A 107 -0.80 -13.92 -14.93
N ASP A 108 0.04 -13.01 -15.43
CA ASP A 108 1.49 -13.19 -15.45
C ASP A 108 2.16 -12.85 -14.12
N VAL A 109 1.57 -11.95 -13.32
CA VAL A 109 2.03 -11.68 -11.94
C VAL A 109 1.90 -12.95 -11.08
N ARG A 110 0.96 -13.85 -11.42
CA ARG A 110 0.85 -15.17 -10.79
C ARG A 110 2.02 -16.10 -11.12
N ARG A 111 2.75 -15.86 -12.21
CA ARG A 111 3.81 -16.74 -12.71
C ARG A 111 5.19 -16.34 -12.20
N ASP A 112 5.42 -15.04 -11.97
CA ASP A 112 6.72 -14.50 -11.55
C ASP A 112 7.03 -14.69 -10.04
N GLY A 113 6.14 -15.35 -9.30
CA GLY A 113 6.31 -15.64 -7.87
C GLY A 113 7.04 -16.96 -7.53
N ALA A 114 7.70 -17.61 -8.50
CA ALA A 114 8.36 -18.91 -8.35
C ALA A 114 9.89 -18.82 -8.25
#